data_AF-A0A1Y5DVP9-F1
#
_entry.id   AF-A0A1Y5DVP9-F1
#
_cell.length_a   1.000
_cell.length_b   1.000
_cell.length_c   1.000
_cell.angle_alpha   90.00
_cell.angle_beta   90.00
_cell.angle_gamma   90.00
#
_symmetry.space_group_name_H-M   'P 1'
#
loop_
_entity.id
_entity.type
_entity.pdbx_description
1 polymer ?
#
loop_
_entity_poly.entity_id
_entity_poly.type
_entity_poly.pdbx_seq_one_letter_code
_entity_poly.pdbx_strand_id
1 'polypeptide(L)'
;MDFLEIIVGAIALLVAARAFTLQKYEIRKNGRISALVHSSNLIQQKIEYHGKIIDDMKVKGKSHQEWKGHTHRINDQFRPLKGKIDAELLELMAKHDGISLADEIKSTLKISS
;
A
#
# COMPACT_ATOMS: atom_id res chain seq x y z
N MET A 1 -44.98 -19.53 22.86
CA MET A 1 -44.00 -19.64 21.77
C MET A 1 -43.41 -18.26 21.46
N ASP A 2 -44.22 -17.22 21.52
CA ASP A 2 -43.89 -15.83 21.19
C ASP A 2 -42.67 -15.25 21.92
N PHE A 3 -42.49 -15.54 23.22
CA PHE A 3 -41.32 -15.06 23.98
C PHE A 3 -39.99 -15.63 23.46
N LEU A 4 -40.00 -16.89 23.02
CA LEU A 4 -38.81 -17.57 22.52
C LEU A 4 -38.44 -17.06 21.12
N GLU A 5 -39.44 -16.75 20.29
CA GLU A 5 -39.25 -16.08 19.00
C GLU A 5 -38.69 -14.67 19.15
N ILE A 6 -39.16 -13.90 20.13
CA ILE A 6 -38.62 -12.55 20.43
C ILE A 6 -37.15 -12.64 20.84
N ILE A 7 -36.77 -13.60 21.69
CA ILE A 7 -35.38 -13.80 22.10
C ILE A 7 -34.50 -14.19 20.90
N VAL A 8 -34.94 -15.15 20.10
CA VAL A 8 -34.21 -15.60 18.90
C VAL A 8 -34.05 -14.45 17.91
N GLY A 9 -35.11 -13.66 17.69
CA GLY A 9 -35.08 -12.45 16.86
C GLY A 9 -34.08 -11.41 17.38
N ALA A 10 -34.07 -11.14 18.69
CA ALA A 10 -33.13 -10.20 19.30
C ALA A 10 -31.67 -10.68 19.18
N ILE A 11 -31.39 -11.97 19.39
CA ILE A 11 -30.06 -12.55 19.22
C ILE A 11 -29.60 -12.45 17.77
N ALA A 12 -30.45 -12.80 16.81
CA ALA A 12 -30.15 -12.69 15.39
C ALA A 12 -29.79 -11.25 15.00
N LEU A 13 -30.52 -10.27 15.55
CA LEU A 13 -30.28 -8.85 15.30
C LEU A 13 -28.94 -8.38 15.90
N LEU A 14 -28.58 -8.86 17.10
CA LEU A 14 -27.27 -8.60 17.71
C LEU A 14 -26.13 -9.19 16.88
N VAL A 15 -26.28 -10.41 16.38
CA VAL A 15 -25.29 -11.06 15.50
C VAL A 15 -25.13 -10.28 14.20
N ALA A 16 -26.24 -9.88 13.57
CA ALA A 16 -26.22 -9.08 12.34
C ALA A 16 -25.56 -7.71 12.56
N ALA A 17 -25.86 -7.02 13.66
CA ALA A 17 -25.23 -5.75 14.01
C ALA A 17 -23.70 -5.91 14.17
N ARG A 18 -23.26 -6.97 14.84
CA ARG A 18 -21.83 -7.26 14.99
C ARG A 18 -21.18 -7.57 13.64
N ALA A 19 -21.79 -8.42 12.82
CA ALA A 19 -21.27 -8.76 11.49
C ALA A 19 -21.14 -7.51 10.61
N PHE A 20 -22.13 -6.62 10.64
CA PHE A 20 -22.10 -5.36 9.90
C PHE A 20 -20.97 -4.43 10.35
N THR A 21 -20.71 -4.34 11.66
CA THR A 21 -19.60 -3.52 12.17
C THR A 21 -18.23 -4.06 11.74
N LEU A 22 -18.05 -5.39 11.74
CA LEU A 22 -16.84 -6.04 11.27
C LEU A 22 -16.62 -5.84 9.76
N GLN A 23 -17.66 -6.02 8.95
CA GLN A 23 -17.59 -5.77 7.51
C GLN A 23 -17.23 -4.32 7.20
N LYS A 24 -17.84 -3.34 7.89
CA LYS A 24 -17.48 -1.92 7.73
C LYS A 24 -16.02 -1.66 8.05
N TYR A 25 -15.50 -2.28 9.09
CA TYR A 25 -14.09 -2.16 9.47
C TYR A 25 -13.17 -2.76 8.40
N GLU A 26 -13.48 -3.97 7.91
CA GLU A 26 -12.72 -4.64 6.85
C GLU A 26 -12.73 -3.87 5.53
N ILE A 27 -13.88 -3.32 5.13
CA ILE A 27 -13.99 -2.50 3.91
C ILE A 27 -13.10 -1.26 4.00
N ARG A 28 -13.11 -0.55 5.13
CA ARG A 28 -12.25 0.62 5.33
C ARG A 28 -10.78 0.25 5.30
N LYS A 29 -10.42 -0.86 5.96
CA LYS A 29 -9.06 -1.42 5.95
C LYS A 29 -8.60 -1.70 4.52
N ASN A 30 -9.35 -2.53 3.81
CA ASN A 30 -9.01 -2.97 2.45
C ASN A 30 -9.00 -1.80 1.46
N GLY A 31 -9.90 -0.84 1.62
CA GLY A 31 -9.90 0.40 0.83
C GLY A 31 -8.61 1.20 1.01
N ARG A 32 -8.13 1.36 2.25
CA ARG A 32 -6.87 2.08 2.53
C ARG A 32 -5.64 1.33 2.02
N ILE A 33 -5.59 0.00 2.21
CA ILE A 33 -4.53 -0.85 1.65
C ILE A 33 -4.50 -0.74 0.13
N SER A 34 -5.65 -0.87 -0.53
CA SER A 34 -5.77 -0.77 -1.99
C SER A 34 -5.29 0.59 -2.50
N ALA A 35 -5.67 1.69 -1.82
CA ALA A 35 -5.24 3.03 -2.18
C ALA A 35 -3.71 3.22 -2.07
N LEU A 36 -3.10 2.68 -1.00
CA LEU A 36 -1.64 2.76 -0.80
C LEU A 36 -0.89 1.91 -1.82
N VAL A 37 -1.34 0.67 -2.09
CA VAL A 37 -0.78 -0.20 -3.13
C VAL A 37 -0.85 0.49 -4.50
N HIS A 38 -2.01 1.04 -4.85
CA HIS A 38 -2.19 1.75 -6.11
C HIS A 38 -1.26 2.97 -6.20
N SER A 39 -1.14 3.75 -5.13
CA SER A 39 -0.26 4.92 -5.08
C SER A 39 1.22 4.54 -5.21
N SER A 40 1.66 3.46 -4.56
CA SER A 40 3.03 2.94 -4.68
C SER A 40 3.32 2.52 -6.13
N ASN A 41 2.38 1.83 -6.79
CA ASN A 41 2.50 1.44 -8.19
C ASN A 41 2.57 2.66 -9.14
N LEU A 42 1.75 3.70 -8.91
CA LEU A 42 1.82 4.92 -9.71
C LEU A 42 3.18 5.62 -9.58
N ILE A 43 3.75 5.67 -8.38
CA ILE A 43 5.09 6.25 -8.18
C ILE A 43 6.16 5.40 -8.86
N GLN A 44 6.06 4.07 -8.75
CA GLN A 44 6.96 3.15 -9.44
C GLN A 44 6.94 3.39 -10.96
N GLN A 45 5.76 3.53 -11.56
CA GLN A 45 5.61 3.86 -12.98
C GLN A 45 6.25 5.21 -13.33
N LYS A 46 6.13 6.23 -12.46
CA LYS A 46 6.82 7.52 -12.67
C LYS A 46 8.34 7.40 -12.62
N ILE A 47 8.86 6.59 -11.71
CA ILE A 47 10.31 6.29 -11.61
C ILE A 47 10.77 5.63 -12.91
N GLU A 48 10.06 4.61 -13.37
CA GLU A 48 10.37 3.90 -14.63
C GLU A 48 10.28 4.80 -15.84
N TYR A 49 9.27 5.65 -15.93
CA TYR A 49 9.12 6.63 -16.99
C TYR A 49 10.33 7.57 -17.07
N HIS A 50 10.74 8.15 -15.94
CA HIS A 50 11.92 8.99 -15.90
C HIS A 50 13.22 8.21 -16.15
N GLY A 51 13.29 6.94 -15.71
CA GLY A 51 14.41 6.05 -16.00
C GLY A 51 14.58 5.82 -17.50
N LYS A 52 13.49 5.50 -18.21
CA LYS A 52 13.48 5.34 -19.66
C LYS A 52 13.91 6.62 -20.39
N ILE A 53 13.44 7.80 -19.95
CA ILE A 53 13.90 9.07 -20.52
C ILE A 53 15.41 9.23 -20.36
N ILE A 54 15.96 8.93 -19.19
CA ILE A 54 17.40 9.02 -18.93
C ILE A 54 18.16 8.07 -19.85
N ASP A 55 17.70 6.83 -19.99
CA ASP A 55 18.35 5.82 -20.83
C ASP A 55 18.30 6.22 -22.31
N ASP A 56 17.16 6.69 -22.80
CA ASP A 56 17.01 7.24 -24.16
C ASP A 56 17.95 8.43 -24.41
N MET A 57 18.09 9.32 -23.42
CA MET A 57 18.99 10.47 -23.51
C MET A 57 20.45 10.03 -23.55
N LYS A 58 20.84 9.02 -22.75
CA LYS A 58 22.19 8.45 -22.79
C LYS A 58 22.51 7.81 -24.14
N VAL A 59 21.57 7.04 -24.71
CA VAL A 59 21.73 6.43 -26.04
C VAL A 59 21.90 7.49 -27.13
N LYS A 60 21.20 8.62 -27.02
CA LYS A 60 21.32 9.77 -27.93
C LYS A 60 22.57 10.62 -27.71
N GLY A 61 23.50 10.19 -26.85
CA GLY A 61 24.74 10.91 -26.57
C GLY A 61 24.54 12.22 -25.80
N LYS A 62 23.40 12.39 -25.13
CA LYS A 62 23.13 13.61 -24.34
C LYS A 62 24.02 13.68 -23.11
N SER A 63 24.43 14.90 -22.79
CA SER A 63 25.30 15.18 -21.65
C SER A 63 24.59 14.90 -20.33
N HIS A 64 25.37 14.64 -19.27
CA HIS A 64 24.82 14.43 -17.93
C HIS A 64 23.89 15.55 -17.46
N GLN A 65 24.23 16.81 -17.78
CA GLN A 65 23.43 17.97 -17.37
C GLN A 65 22.00 17.94 -17.94
N GLU A 66 21.82 17.38 -19.14
CA GLU A 66 20.51 17.30 -19.79
C GLU A 66 19.58 16.31 -19.10
N TRP A 67 20.10 15.21 -18.55
CA TRP A 67 19.30 14.17 -17.88
C TRP A 67 19.40 14.17 -16.35
N LYS A 68 20.30 14.98 -15.76
CA LYS A 68 20.46 15.12 -14.31
C LYS A 68 19.16 15.54 -13.62
N GLY A 69 18.37 16.42 -14.25
CA GLY A 69 17.07 16.85 -13.70
C GLY A 69 16.07 15.69 -13.51
N HIS A 70 16.08 14.69 -14.40
CA HIS A 70 15.27 13.49 -14.25
C HIS A 70 15.79 12.59 -13.12
N THR A 71 17.11 12.47 -13.01
CA THR A 71 17.76 11.71 -11.93
C THR A 71 17.42 12.31 -10.55
N HIS A 72 17.46 13.64 -10.44
CA HIS A 72 17.11 14.36 -9.22
C HIS A 72 15.64 14.13 -8.83
N ARG A 73 14.70 14.18 -9.79
CA ARG A 73 13.29 13.85 -9.50
C ARG A 73 13.11 12.42 -9.00
N ILE A 74 13.79 11.45 -9.61
CA ILE A 74 13.74 10.05 -9.14
C ILE A 74 14.27 9.93 -7.71
N ASN A 75 15.46 10.46 -7.45
CA ASN A 75 16.16 10.24 -6.18
C ASN A 75 15.60 11.05 -5.02
N ASP A 76 15.18 12.29 -5.27
CA ASP A 76 14.90 13.22 -4.20
C ASP A 76 13.39 13.42 -4.00
N GLN A 77 12.57 13.02 -4.97
CA GLN A 77 11.11 13.14 -4.89
C GLN A 77 10.43 11.78 -4.90
N PHE A 78 10.62 10.98 -5.96
CA PHE A 78 9.82 9.78 -6.14
C PHE A 78 10.24 8.60 -5.26
N ARG A 79 11.53 8.29 -5.15
CA ARG A 79 12.02 7.21 -4.27
C ARG A 79 11.67 7.45 -2.79
N PRO A 80 11.89 8.67 -2.23
CA PRO A 80 11.51 8.94 -0.84
C PRO A 80 9.99 8.86 -0.63
N LEU A 81 9.20 9.38 -1.58
CA LEU A 81 7.75 9.30 -1.49
C LEU A 81 7.25 7.85 -1.55
N LYS A 82 7.80 7.04 -2.45
CA LYS A 82 7.50 5.60 -2.53
C LYS A 82 7.83 4.91 -1.21
N GLY A 83 9.02 5.17 -0.66
CA GLY A 83 9.44 4.59 0.63
C GLY A 83 8.49 4.95 1.78
N LYS A 84 7.97 6.18 1.83
CA LYS A 84 6.97 6.58 2.83
C LYS A 84 5.65 5.81 2.67
N ILE A 85 5.16 5.66 1.44
CA ILE A 85 3.93 4.91 1.15
C ILE A 85 4.09 3.43 1.49
N ASP A 86 5.22 2.83 1.11
CA ASP A 86 5.51 1.43 1.41
C ASP A 86 5.64 1.19 2.92
N ALA A 87 6.24 2.13 3.65
CA ALA A 87 6.32 2.07 5.12
C ALA A 87 4.93 2.17 5.78
N GLU A 88 4.07 3.09 5.32
CA GLU A 88 2.70 3.21 5.82
C GLU A 88 1.88 1.94 5.51
N LEU A 89 2.05 1.36 4.33
CA LEU A 89 1.42 0.10 3.94
C LEU A 89 1.87 -1.04 4.86
N LEU A 90 3.17 -1.15 5.12
CA LEU A 90 3.73 -2.14 6.04
C LEU A 90 3.19 -1.98 7.46
N GLU A 91 3.10 -0.74 7.95
CA GLU A 91 2.57 -0.46 9.28
C GLU A 91 1.09 -0.82 9.38
N LEU A 92 0.29 -0.52 8.34
CA LEU A 92 -1.12 -0.92 8.25
C LEU A 92 -1.27 -2.45 8.26
N MET A 93 -0.48 -3.17 7.47
CA MET A 93 -0.50 -4.63 7.44
C MET A 93 -0.07 -5.22 8.79
N ALA A 94 1.01 -4.69 9.40
CA ALA A 94 1.49 -5.14 10.70
C ALA A 94 0.47 -4.97 11.83
N LYS A 95 -0.24 -3.84 11.85
CA LYS A 95 -1.29 -3.54 12.84
C LYS A 95 -2.53 -4.40 12.70
N HIS A 96 -2.79 -4.95 11.51
CA HIS A 96 -4.07 -5.60 11.21
C HIS A 96 -3.98 -7.11 11.04
N ASP A 97 -2.89 -7.65 10.52
CA ASP A 97 -2.73 -9.09 10.31
C ASP A 97 -1.84 -9.75 11.38
N GLY A 98 -1.44 -8.99 12.41
CA GLY A 98 -0.71 -9.52 13.56
C GLY A 98 0.67 -10.05 13.19
N ILE A 99 1.64 -9.15 13.02
CA ILE A 99 3.11 -9.37 13.09
C ILE A 99 3.73 -10.34 12.05
N SER A 100 3.04 -11.40 11.58
CA SER A 100 3.63 -12.46 10.76
C SER A 100 4.12 -11.97 9.38
N LEU A 101 3.34 -11.12 8.68
CA LEU A 101 3.75 -10.62 7.36
C LEU A 101 4.81 -9.53 7.44
N ALA A 102 4.82 -8.73 8.50
CA ALA A 102 5.72 -7.58 8.61
C ALA A 102 7.17 -8.01 8.81
N ASP A 103 7.39 -9.06 9.59
CA ASP A 103 8.73 -9.63 9.81
C ASP A 103 9.21 -10.42 8.58
N GLU A 104 8.31 -11.08 7.87
CA GLU A 104 8.62 -11.79 6.62
C GLU A 104 9.00 -10.81 5.48
N ILE A 105 8.27 -9.70 5.34
CA ILE A 105 8.62 -8.66 4.36
C ILE A 105 9.92 -7.94 4.76
N LYS A 106 10.12 -7.62 6.05
CA LYS A 106 11.37 -7.01 6.53
C LYS A 106 12.59 -7.91 6.34
N SER A 107 12.44 -9.22 6.57
CA SER A 107 13.51 -10.19 6.33
C SER A 107 13.85 -10.29 4.84
N THR A 108 12.83 -10.34 3.97
CA THR A 108 13.01 -10.36 2.51
C THR A 108 13.70 -9.09 1.99
N LEU A 109 13.31 -7.91 2.50
CA LEU A 109 13.93 -6.63 2.12
C LEU A 109 15.39 -6.49 2.60
N LYS A 110 15.79 -7.20 3.66
CA LYS A 110 17.18 -7.20 4.15
C LYS A 110 18.10 -8.15 3.38
N ILE A 111 17.56 -9.12 2.63
CA ILE A 111 18.36 -10.14 1.92
C ILE A 111 18.83 -9.67 0.53
N SER A 112 18.40 -8.49 0.05
CA SER A 112 18.81 -7.96 -1.25
C SER A 112 20.01 -7.00 -1.24
N SER A 113 20.89 -7.03 -0.23
CA SER A 113 22.16 -6.27 -0.23
C SER A 113 23.33 -7.10 -0.73
#